data_AF-A0A142WT18-F1
#
_entry.id   AF-A0A142WT18-F1
#
_cell.length_a   1.000
_cell.length_b   1.000
_cell.length_c   1.000
_cell.angle_alpha   90.00
_cell.angle_beta   90.00
_cell.angle_gamma   90.00
#
_symmetry.space_group_name_H-M   'P 1'
#
loop_
_entity.id
_entity.type
_entity.pdbx_description
1 polymer ?
#
loop_
_entity_poly.entity_id
_entity_poly.type
_entity_poly.pdbx_seq_one_letter_code
_entity_poly.pdbx_strand_id
1 'polypeptide(L)'
;MRLGSNRRKALHNFGRRAGVDDLNSLANVLLQADRFGTAISTALRDMEKSIRHKRRQKAEERASNSAVTLLIPLILVGTRRSLTLTLQRAYFGFAPPTLMTSQD
;
A
#
# COMPACT_ATOMS: atom_id res chain seq x y z
N MET A 1 -31.89 4.71 37.60
CA MET A 1 -30.61 4.23 37.01
C MET A 1 -30.51 4.70 35.56
N ARG A 2 -29.47 5.44 35.18
CA ARG A 2 -29.29 5.99 33.83
C ARG A 2 -28.78 4.90 32.88
N LEU A 3 -29.66 4.32 32.05
CA LEU A 3 -29.32 3.28 31.07
C LEU A 3 -28.21 3.72 30.10
N GLY A 4 -28.18 5.01 29.74
CA GLY A 4 -27.24 5.56 28.75
C GLY A 4 -25.76 5.51 29.15
N SER A 5 -25.41 5.67 30.43
CA SER A 5 -24.00 5.57 30.86
C SER A 5 -23.51 4.12 30.95
N ASN A 6 -24.42 3.17 31.21
CA ASN A 6 -24.08 1.74 31.24
C ASN A 6 -23.84 1.20 29.82
N ARG A 7 -24.70 1.54 28.85
CA ARG A 7 -24.56 1.11 27.45
C ARG A 7 -23.26 1.57 26.79
N ARG A 8 -22.85 2.83 27.02
CA ARG A 8 -21.56 3.36 26.54
C ARG A 8 -20.36 2.59 27.11
N LYS A 9 -20.37 2.34 28.43
CA LYS A 9 -19.32 1.55 29.09
C LYS A 9 -19.29 0.11 28.60
N ALA A 10 -20.45 -0.49 28.33
CA ALA A 10 -20.54 -1.85 27.80
C ALA A 10 -19.93 -1.95 26.39
N LEU A 11 -20.25 -1.03 25.48
CA LEU A 11 -19.65 -0.96 24.14
C LEU A 11 -18.14 -0.74 24.19
N HIS A 12 -17.67 0.19 25.03
CA HIS A 12 -16.25 0.43 25.21
C HIS A 12 -15.52 -0.81 25.78
N ASN A 13 -16.12 -1.49 26.76
CA ASN A 13 -15.57 -2.74 27.30
C ASN A 13 -15.59 -3.88 26.28
N PHE A 14 -16.61 -3.93 25.42
CA PHE A 14 -16.70 -4.89 24.31
C PHE A 14 -15.54 -4.71 23.34
N GLY A 15 -15.29 -3.48 22.87
CA GLY A 15 -14.16 -3.17 21.99
C GLY A 15 -12.81 -3.52 22.62
N ARG A 16 -12.63 -3.19 23.90
CA ARG A 16 -11.40 -3.47 24.65
C ARG A 16 -11.14 -4.97 24.87
N ARG A 17 -12.19 -5.78 25.11
CA ARG A 17 -12.06 -7.23 25.34
C ARG A 17 -11.90 -8.03 24.05
N ALA A 18 -12.40 -7.51 22.94
CA ALA A 18 -12.29 -8.18 21.65
C ALA A 18 -10.85 -8.34 21.16
N GLY A 19 -9.93 -7.46 21.57
CA GLY A 19 -8.50 -7.56 21.20
C GLY A 19 -8.22 -7.36 19.70
N VAL A 20 -9.21 -6.90 18.93
CA VAL A 20 -9.11 -6.63 17.50
C VAL A 20 -9.42 -5.15 17.26
N ASP A 21 -8.49 -4.42 16.63
CA ASP A 21 -8.61 -2.97 16.40
C ASP A 21 -9.88 -2.58 15.63
N ASP A 22 -10.31 -3.44 14.69
CA ASP A 22 -11.53 -3.23 13.93
C ASP A 22 -12.76 -3.29 14.85
N LEU A 23 -12.81 -4.19 15.83
CA LEU A 23 -13.93 -4.27 16.78
C LEU A 23 -13.94 -3.09 17.77
N ASN A 24 -12.76 -2.57 18.12
CA ASN A 24 -12.65 -1.36 18.92
C ASN A 24 -13.16 -0.12 18.15
N SER A 25 -12.79 -0.01 16.87
CA SER A 25 -13.33 1.02 15.98
C SER A 25 -14.84 0.91 15.82
N LEU A 26 -15.38 -0.31 15.70
CA LEU A 26 -16.82 -0.54 15.61
C LEU A 26 -17.56 -0.05 16.87
N ALA A 27 -17.01 -0.36 18.05
CA ALA A 27 -17.58 0.09 19.33
C ALA A 27 -17.66 1.62 19.41
N ASN A 28 -16.64 2.33 18.91
CA ASN A 28 -16.63 3.79 18.87
C ASN A 28 -17.63 4.37 17.86
N VAL A 29 -17.76 3.75 16.69
CA VAL A 29 -18.77 4.15 15.69
C VAL A 29 -20.19 3.91 16.23
N LEU A 30 -20.42 2.79 16.91
CA LEU A 30 -21.69 2.50 17.58
C LEU A 30 -21.99 3.49 18.70
N LEU A 31 -20.97 3.92 19.46
CA LEU A 31 -21.10 4.93 20.50
C LEU A 31 -21.52 6.29 19.92
N GLN A 32 -20.96 6.66 18.77
CA GLN A 32 -21.36 7.84 18.02
C GLN A 32 -22.78 7.69 17.46
N ALA A 33 -23.11 6.55 16.85
CA ALA A 33 -24.43 6.29 16.29
C ALA A 33 -25.54 6.33 17.36
N ASP A 34 -25.29 5.78 18.55
CA ASP A 34 -26.20 5.84 19.71
C ASP A 34 -26.42 7.28 20.20
N ARG A 35 -25.44 8.18 19.99
CA ARG A 35 -25.55 9.61 20.35
C ARG A 35 -26.27 10.44 19.28
N PHE A 36 -26.09 10.11 18.00
CA PHE A 36 -26.71 10.81 16.87
C PHE A 36 -28.04 10.20 16.42
N GLY A 37 -28.45 9.04 16.97
CA GLY A 37 -29.65 8.32 16.57
C GLY A 37 -29.54 7.64 15.20
N THR A 38 -28.34 7.60 14.61
CA THR A 38 -28.07 6.94 13.34
C THR A 38 -28.24 5.43 13.49
N ALA A 39 -28.79 4.79 12.45
CA ALA A 39 -29.10 3.37 12.49
C ALA A 39 -27.82 2.53 12.70
N ILE A 40 -27.77 1.84 13.84
CA ILE A 40 -26.72 0.88 14.22
C ILE A 40 -26.50 -0.18 13.12
N SER A 41 -27.57 -0.56 12.42
CA SER A 41 -27.53 -1.48 11.29
C SER A 41 -26.67 -0.98 10.14
N THR A 42 -26.70 0.31 9.83
CA THR A 42 -25.87 0.92 8.78
C THR A 42 -24.40 0.91 9.18
N ALA A 43 -24.09 1.34 10.40
CA ALA A 43 -22.73 1.31 10.93
C ALA A 43 -22.10 -0.10 10.91
N LEU A 44 -22.89 -1.12 11.27
CA LEU A 44 -22.43 -2.51 11.24
C LEU A 44 -22.16 -2.99 9.81
N ARG A 45 -23.04 -2.65 8.85
CA ARG A 45 -22.89 -3.01 7.42
C ARG A 45 -21.66 -2.35 6.80
N ASP A 46 -21.41 -1.09 7.13
CA ASP A 46 -20.24 -0.37 6.62
C ASP A 46 -18.96 -0.95 7.19
N MET A 47 -18.98 -1.34 8.47
CA MET A 47 -17.84 -2.01 9.10
C MET A 47 -17.56 -3.39 8.51
N GLU A 48 -18.61 -4.17 8.23
CA GLU A 48 -18.49 -5.46 7.57
C GLU A 48 -17.79 -5.33 6.22
N LYS A 49 -18.19 -4.34 5.41
CA LYS A 49 -17.53 -4.02 4.15
C LYS A 49 -16.07 -3.62 4.36
N SER A 50 -15.79 -2.77 5.34
CA SER A 50 -14.43 -2.33 5.68
C SER A 50 -13.52 -3.50 6.03
N ILE A 51 -13.98 -4.45 6.85
CA ILE A 51 -13.21 -5.65 7.22
C ILE A 51 -12.94 -6.54 5.98
N ARG A 52 -13.92 -6.72 5.09
CA ARG A 52 -13.73 -7.47 3.84
C ARG A 52 -12.73 -6.76 2.92
N HIS A 53 -12.78 -5.44 2.81
CA HIS A 53 -11.82 -4.64 2.04
C HIS A 53 -10.41 -4.72 2.62
N LYS A 54 -10.25 -4.60 3.93
CA LYS A 54 -8.95 -4.70 4.61
C LYS A 54 -8.29 -6.06 4.42
N ARG A 55 -9.08 -7.15 4.38
CA ARG A 55 -8.59 -8.49 4.04
C ARG A 55 -8.11 -8.59 2.59
N ARG A 56 -8.83 -7.96 1.65
CA ARG A 56 -8.41 -7.88 0.24
C ARG A 56 -7.16 -7.02 0.08
N GLN A 57 -7.08 -5.86 0.72
CA GLN A 57 -5.91 -4.98 0.68
C GLN A 57 -4.66 -5.68 1.23
N LYS A 58 -4.75 -6.42 2.34
CA LYS A 58 -3.61 -7.22 2.82
C LYS A 58 -3.17 -8.30 1.83
N ALA A 59 -4.08 -8.85 1.04
CA ALA A 59 -3.74 -9.79 -0.02
C ALA A 59 -3.11 -9.08 -1.23
N GLU A 60 -3.62 -7.91 -1.61
CA GLU A 60 -3.11 -7.06 -2.68
C GLU A 60 -1.73 -6.47 -2.33
N GLU A 61 -1.50 -6.05 -1.08
CA GLU A 61 -0.19 -5.60 -0.58
C GLU A 61 0.85 -6.71 -0.69
N ARG A 62 0.48 -7.97 -0.42
CA ARG A 62 1.36 -9.13 -0.61
C ARG A 62 1.63 -9.41 -2.09
N ALA A 63 0.62 -9.24 -2.95
CA ALA A 63 0.76 -9.40 -4.39
C ALA A 63 1.62 -8.28 -5.01
N SER A 64 1.44 -7.03 -4.58
CA SER A 64 2.19 -5.87 -5.06
C SER A 64 3.65 -5.91 -4.64
N ASN A 65 3.95 -6.30 -3.39
CA ASN A 65 5.33 -6.51 -2.95
C ASN A 65 6.05 -7.58 -3.79
N SER A 66 5.33 -8.61 -4.23
CA SER A 66 5.88 -9.65 -5.11
C SER A 66 6.15 -9.11 -6.53
N ALA A 67 5.23 -8.31 -7.09
CA ALA A 67 5.39 -7.72 -8.41
C ALA A 67 6.57 -6.72 -8.47
N VAL A 68 6.73 -5.87 -7.46
CA VAL A 68 7.84 -4.90 -7.40
C VAL A 68 9.19 -5.61 -7.28
N THR A 69 9.27 -6.69 -6.49
CA THR A 69 10.49 -7.50 -6.36
C THR A 69 10.89 -8.16 -7.68
N LEU A 70 9.93 -8.50 -8.55
CA LEU A 70 10.17 -9.05 -9.89
C LEU A 70 10.50 -7.98 -10.95
N LEU A 71 10.03 -6.74 -10.77
CA LEU A 71 10.32 -5.63 -11.69
C LEU A 71 11.76 -5.11 -11.56
N ILE A 72 12.32 -5.10 -10.34
CA ILE A 72 13.72 -4.69 -10.08
C ILE A 72 14.74 -5.45 -10.95
N PRO A 73 14.76 -6.80 -11.00
CA PRO A 73 15.70 -7.54 -11.83
C PRO A 73 15.45 -7.31 -13.34
N LEU A 74 14.21 -7.14 -13.76
CA LEU A 74 13.86 -6.89 -15.17
C LEU A 74 14.41 -5.55 -15.67
N ILE A 75 14.24 -4.49 -14.89
CA ILE A 75 14.75 -3.15 -15.22
C ILE A 75 16.28 -3.18 -15.25
N LEU A 76 16.92 -3.78 -14.25
CA LEU A 76 18.38 -3.89 -14.15
C LEU A 76 19.00 -4.58 -15.38
N VAL A 77 18.40 -5.67 -15.86
CA VAL A 77 18.86 -6.40 -17.07
C VAL A 77 18.70 -5.53 -18.32
N GLY A 78 17.59 -4.80 -18.45
CA GLY A 78 17.34 -3.91 -19.57
C GLY A 78 18.34 -2.75 -19.65
N THR A 79 18.58 -2.07 -18.52
CA THR A 79 19.52 -0.94 -18.46
C THR A 79 20.97 -1.38 -18.63
N ARG A 80 21.34 -2.60 -18.21
CA ARG A 80 22.67 -3.16 -18.45
C ARG A 80 23.00 -3.29 -19.95
N ARG A 81 22.01 -3.64 -20.78
CA ARG A 81 22.17 -3.77 -22.24
C ARG A 81 22.30 -2.42 -22.95
N SER A 82 21.56 -1.39 -22.53
CA SER A 82 21.68 -0.07 -23.14
C SER A 82 23.03 0.58 -22.80
N LEU A 83 23.52 0.42 -21.56
CA LEU A 83 24.82 0.96 -21.13
C LEU A 83 25.99 0.38 -21.95
N THR A 84 25.97 -0.92 -22.27
CA THR A 84 27.03 -1.53 -23.09
C THR A 84 27.07 -0.96 -24.50
N LEU A 85 25.93 -0.59 -25.09
CA LEU A 85 25.88 0.01 -26.42
C LEU A 85 26.32 1.48 -26.39
N THR A 86 25.99 2.23 -25.33
CA THR A 86 26.43 3.61 -25.19
C THR A 86 27.94 3.68 -24.94
N LEU A 87 28.50 2.77 -24.14
CA LEU A 87 29.95 2.70 -23.89
C LEU A 87 30.71 2.19 -25.11
N GLN A 88 30.21 1.17 -25.82
CA GLN A 88 30.84 0.68 -27.05
C GLN A 88 30.79 1.75 -28.17
N ARG A 89 29.69 2.49 -28.28
CA ARG A 89 29.53 3.61 -29.22
C ARG A 89 30.35 4.85 -28.82
N ALA A 90 30.57 5.09 -27.53
CA ALA A 90 31.47 6.14 -27.05
C ALA A 90 32.95 5.78 -27.24
N TYR A 91 33.32 4.50 -27.04
CA TYR A 91 34.68 4.01 -27.26
C TYR A 91 35.07 4.00 -28.75
N PHE A 92 34.16 3.56 -29.64
CA PHE A 92 34.40 3.60 -31.10
C PHE A 92 34.19 4.99 -31.72
N GLY A 93 33.46 5.88 -31.04
CA GLY A 93 33.16 7.24 -31.49
C GLY A 93 34.24 8.28 -31.17
N PHE A 94 35.31 7.89 -30.47
CA PHE A 94 36.46 8.73 -30.13
C PHE A 94 37.71 8.29 -30.92
N ALA A 95 37.60 8.17 -32.24
CA ALA A 95 38.76 8.07 -33.12
C ALA A 95 39.09 9.48 -33.66
N PRO A 96 40.19 10.13 -33.25
CA PRO A 96 40.53 11.47 -33.73
C PRO A 96 40.92 11.45 -35.23
N PRO A 97 40.39 12.36 -36.06
CA PRO A 97 40.77 12.47 -37.47
C PRO A 97 42.06 13.29 -37.60
N THR A 98 43.20 12.75 -37.20
CA THR A 98 44.49 13.45 -37.37
C THR A 98 45.64 12.48 -37.61
N LEU A 99 45.67 11.85 -38.80
CA LEU A 99 46.89 11.39 -39.48
C LEU A 99 46.66 11.26 -41.01
N MET A 100 46.05 12.26 -41.66
CA MET A 100 46.09 12.44 -43.13
C MET A 100 46.59 13.83 -43.49
N THR A 101 47.71 14.21 -42.87
CA THR A 101 48.54 15.31 -43.35
C THR A 101 49.98 14.84 -43.20
N SER A 102 50.70 14.81 -44.33
CA SER A 102 52.05 14.28 -44.52
C SER A 102 52.13 12.74 -44.55
N GLN A 103 52.09 12.14 -45.73
CA GLN A 103 53.30 11.89 -46.53
C GLN A 103 52.89 11.28 -47.90
N ASP A 104 53.42 11.89 -48.96
CA ASP A 104 53.44 11.50 -50.39
C ASP A 104 52.15 11.61 -51.23
#